data_AF-C1CW49-F1
#
_entry.id   AF-C1CW49-F1
#
_cell.length_a   1.000
_cell.length_b   1.000
_cell.length_c   1.000
_cell.angle_alpha   90.00
_cell.angle_beta   90.00
_cell.angle_gamma   90.00
#
_symmetry.space_group_name_H-M   'P 1'
#
loop_
_entity.id
_entity.type
_entity.pdbx_description
1 polymer ?
#
loop_
_entity_poly.entity_id
_entity_poly.type
_entity_poly.pdbx_seq_one_letter_code
_entity_poly.pdbx_strand_id
1 'polypeptide(L)' 'MRAYKGIVENGVVVVIGARLPEGTVVTVTVGEGELLRARITSVLKRPRKIRVRLKPTPGLAMEAGLDGSQAPGDHD' A
#
# COMPACT_ATOMS: atom_id res chain seq x y z
N MET A 1 -31.19 21.29 8.18
CA MET A 1 -30.02 20.39 8.13
C MET A 1 -28.94 20.96 9.04
N ARG A 2 -28.07 20.13 9.63
CA ARG A 2 -26.95 20.58 10.48
C ARG A 2 -25.65 20.03 9.93
N ALA A 3 -24.65 20.90 9.74
CA ALA A 3 -23.33 20.48 9.31
C ALA A 3 -22.55 19.91 10.50
N TYR A 4 -21.85 18.80 10.27
CA TYR A 4 -20.93 18.20 11.23
C TYR A 4 -19.54 18.15 10.62
N LYS A 5 -18.51 18.47 11.40
CA LYS A 5 -17.13 18.28 10.97
C LYS A 5 -16.80 16.79 11.01
N GLY A 6 -16.17 16.27 9.97
CA GLY A 6 -15.76 14.88 9.90
C GLY A 6 -14.56 14.67 9.00
N ILE A 7 -14.05 13.46 9.01
CA ILE A 7 -12.96 12.98 8.15
C ILE A 7 -13.34 11.62 7.55
N VAL A 8 -12.67 11.22 6.47
CA VAL A 8 -12.79 9.86 5.92
C VAL A 8 -11.62 9.04 6.43
N GLU A 9 -11.90 7.99 7.20
CA GLU A 9 -10.93 7.00 7.66
C GLU A 9 -11.34 5.63 7.13
N ASN A 10 -10.43 4.94 6.44
CA ASN A 10 -10.66 3.62 5.84
C ASN A 10 -11.91 3.53 4.94
N GLY A 11 -12.30 4.65 4.31
CA GLY A 11 -13.51 4.74 3.47
C GLY A 11 -14.79 5.09 4.22
N VAL A 12 -14.76 5.19 5.55
CA VAL A 12 -15.91 5.51 6.41
C VAL A 12 -15.82 6.96 6.87
N VAL A 13 -16.96 7.67 6.91
CA VAL A 13 -17.02 9.04 7.44
C VAL A 13 -17.12 8.99 8.97
N VAL A 14 -16.10 9.53 9.63
CA VAL A 14 -16.03 9.68 11.10
C VAL A 14 -16.38 11.12 11.46
N VAL A 15 -17.43 11.31 12.27
CA VAL A 15 -17.82 12.62 12.80
C VAL A 15 -16.92 12.99 13.98
N ILE A 16 -16.42 14.22 13.99
CA ILE A 16 -15.53 14.75 15.03
C ILE A 16 -16.34 15.61 16.00
N GLY A 17 -16.22 15.34 17.30
CA GLY A 17 -16.83 16.15 18.36
C GLY A 17 -18.35 15.97 18.54
N ALA A 18 -18.97 15.04 17.81
CA ALA A 18 -20.37 14.68 17.97
C ALA A 18 -20.57 13.17 17.70
N ARG A 19 -21.67 12.62 18.23
CA ARG A 19 -22.18 11.30 17.86
C ARG A 19 -23.58 11.47 17.28
N LEU A 20 -23.91 10.70 16.25
CA LEU A 20 -25.25 10.66 15.68
C LEU A 20 -25.98 9.42 16.22
N PRO A 21 -27.31 9.48 16.43
CA PRO A 21 -28.10 8.31 16.78
C PRO A 21 -28.02 7.22 15.70
N GLU A 22 -28.11 5.96 16.11
CA GLU A 22 -28.24 4.84 15.16
C GLU A 22 -29.52 5.00 14.30
N GLY A 23 -29.47 4.52 13.06
CA GLY A 23 -30.54 4.73 12.08
C GLY A 23 -30.61 6.14 11.47
N THR A 24 -29.76 7.09 11.88
CA THR A 24 -29.71 8.43 11.25
C THR A 24 -29.22 8.33 9.81
N VAL A 25 -30.09 8.61 8.83
CA VAL A 25 -29.70 8.77 7.42
C VAL A 25 -28.93 10.08 7.25
N VAL A 26 -27.73 10.01 6.68
CA VAL A 26 -26.85 11.16 6.46
C VAL A 26 -26.51 11.34 4.98
N THR A 27 -26.50 12.58 4.53
CA THR A 27 -25.95 12.98 3.24
C THR A 27 -24.61 13.67 3.48
N VAL A 28 -23.57 13.27 2.74
CA VAL A 28 -22.21 13.79 2.90
C VAL A 28 -21.87 14.68 1.71
N THR A 29 -21.58 15.95 1.98
CA THR A 29 -21.08 16.89 0.98
C THR A 29 -19.56 17.05 1.17
N VAL A 30 -18.78 16.78 0.12
CA VAL A 30 -17.33 16.96 0.11
C VAL A 30 -16.99 18.06 -0.87
N GLY A 31 -16.30 19.11 -0.42
CA GLY A 31 -15.81 20.16 -1.31
C GLY A 31 -14.65 19.68 -2.19
N GLU A 32 -14.49 20.30 -3.36
CA GLU A 32 -13.48 19.87 -4.35
C GLU A 32 -12.05 19.99 -3.81
N GLY A 33 -11.76 21.05 -3.06
CA GLY A 33 -10.45 21.26 -2.43
C GLY A 33 -10.14 20.21 -1.35
N GLU A 34 -11.13 19.82 -0.56
CA GLU A 34 -11.03 18.76 0.44
C GLU A 34 -10.78 17.40 -0.24
N LEU A 35 -11.52 17.11 -1.32
CA LEU A 35 -11.37 15.88 -2.11
C LEU A 35 -9.98 15.80 -2.77
N LEU A 36 -9.49 16.91 -3.34
CA LEU A 36 -8.16 16.99 -3.93
C LEU A 36 -7.06 16.76 -2.89
N ARG A 37 -7.13 17.44 -1.74
CA ARG A 37 -6.18 17.26 -0.63
C ARG A 37 -6.18 15.81 -0.14
N ALA A 38 -7.35 15.20 0.05
CA ALA A 38 -7.48 13.79 0.43
C ALA A 38 -6.82 12.84 -0.58
N ARG A 39 -7.03 13.05 -1.89
CA ARG A 39 -6.40 12.26 -2.96
C ARG A 39 -4.86 12.37 -2.94
N ILE A 40 -4.33 13.58 -2.83
CA ILE A 40 -2.86 13.81 -2.73
C ILE A 40 -2.30 13.12 -1.49
N THR A 41 -2.93 13.29 -0.32
CA THR A 41 -2.51 12.64 0.92
C THR A 41 -2.54 11.11 0.82
N SER A 42 -3.55 10.53 0.16
CA SER A 42 -3.65 9.08 -0.06
C SER A 42 -2.47 8.54 -0.88
N VAL A 43 -2.09 9.23 -1.96
CA VAL A 43 -0.92 8.86 -2.80
C VAL A 43 0.38 8.98 -2.00
N LEU A 44 0.56 10.05 -1.22
CA LEU A 44 1.77 10.27 -0.43
C LEU A 44 1.93 9.30 0.76
N LYS A 45 0.82 8.87 1.38
CA LYS A 45 0.82 7.87 2.45
C LYS A 45 1.09 6.44 1.96
N ARG A 46 1.09 6.18 0.66
CA ARG A 46 1.38 4.86 0.11
C ARG A 46 2.82 4.44 0.50
N PRO A 47 3.03 3.25 1.08
CA PRO A 47 4.37 2.83 1.49
C PRO A 47 5.32 2.87 0.30
N ARG A 48 6.36 3.69 0.40
CA ARG A 48 7.36 3.86 -0.67
C ARG A 48 8.02 2.50 -0.90
N LYS A 49 7.95 1.97 -2.13
CA LYS A 49 8.61 0.69 -2.48
C LYS A 49 10.10 0.79 -2.14
N ILE A 50 10.51 0.09 -1.08
CA ILE A 50 11.90 0.05 -0.64
C ILE A 50 12.70 -0.69 -1.72
N ARG A 51 13.50 0.05 -2.49
CA ARG A 51 14.46 -0.54 -3.42
C ARG A 51 15.64 -1.08 -2.62
N VAL A 52 15.49 -2.28 -2.07
CA VAL A 52 16.60 -2.98 -1.41
C VAL A 52 17.65 -3.30 -2.48
N ARG A 53 18.76 -2.57 -2.47
CA ARG A 53 19.94 -2.95 -3.25
C ARG A 53 20.63 -4.09 -2.52
N LEU A 54 20.30 -5.32 -2.88
CA LEU A 54 21.07 -6.49 -2.45
C LEU A 54 22.53 -6.26 -2.87
N LYS A 55 23.43 -6.15 -1.89
CA LYS A 55 24.85 -6.40 -2.15
C LYS A 55 25.02 -7.92 -2.19
N PRO A 56 25.81 -8.49 -3.11
CA PRO A 56 26.14 -9.90 -3.07
C PRO A 56 26.86 -10.20 -1.75
N THR A 57 26.25 -11.02 -0.88
CA THR A 57 26.93 -11.54 0.30
C THR A 57 27.87 -12.65 -0.17
N PRO A 58 29.21 -12.54 0.00
CA PRO A 58 30.11 -13.63 -0.35
C PRO A 58 29.75 -14.87 0.47
N GLY A 59 29.45 -15.97 -0.21
CA GLY A 59 28.98 -17.23 0.41
C GLY A 59 27.65 -17.75 -0.15
N LEU A 60 26.71 -16.89 -0.55
CA LEU A 60 25.40 -17.32 -1.08
C LEU A 60 25.42 -17.83 -2.53
N ALA A 61 26.57 -17.77 -3.21
CA ALA A 61 26.75 -18.26 -4.58
C ALA A 61 27.24 -19.72 -4.65
N MET A 62 27.56 -20.35 -3.52
CA MET A 62 28.28 -21.63 -3.49
C MET A 62 27.38 -22.88 -3.47
N GLU A 63 26.08 -22.72 -3.19
CA GLU A 63 25.08 -23.81 -3.21
C GLU A 63 24.45 -24.06 -4.60
N ALA A 64 24.60 -23.12 -5.55
CA ALA A 64 23.98 -23.20 -6.88
C ALA A 64 24.86 -23.92 -7.93
N GLY A 65 25.91 -24.64 -7.50
CA GLY A 65 26.95 -25.23 -8.36
C GLY A 65 27.11 -26.76 -8.25
N LEU A 66 26.18 -27.45 -7.58
CA LEU A 66 26.23 -28.90 -7.38
C LEU A 66 25.04 -29.64 -8.01
N ASP A 67 24.68 -29.28 -9.23
CA ASP A 67 23.90 -30.19 -10.10
C ASP A 67 24.22 -29.93 -11.59
N GLY A 68 24.62 -30.98 -12.32
CA GLY A 68 24.69 -30.97 -13.80
C GLY A 68 26.04 -30.73 -14.51
N SER A 69 27.01 -31.67 -14.40
CA SER A 69 28.05 -31.97 -15.43
C SER A 69 28.84 -33.23 -15.02
N GLN A 70 29.34 -34.15 -15.85
CA GLN A 70 29.15 -34.58 -17.26
C GLN A 70 29.78 -36.01 -17.35
N ALA A 71 29.63 -36.92 -18.33
CA ALA A 71 29.07 -36.93 -19.70
C ALA A 71 28.21 -38.22 -19.94
N PRO A 72 27.88 -38.62 -21.19
CA PRO A 72 28.85 -39.35 -22.04
C PRO A 72 28.95 -38.84 -23.49
N GLY A 73 30.10 -39.04 -24.11
CA GLY A 73 30.29 -38.82 -25.55
C GLY A 73 31.76 -38.90 -25.95
N ASP A 74 32.02 -39.62 -27.05
CA ASP A 74 33.10 -39.46 -28.06
C ASP A 74 32.71 -40.46 -29.19
N HIS A 75 32.45 -39.98 -30.41
CA HIS A 75 33.36 -39.96 -31.57
C HIS A 75 33.81 -41.37 -32.03
N ASP A 76 33.70 -41.77 -33.30
CA ASP A 76 33.48 -41.02 -34.56
C ASP A 76 32.69 -41.87 -35.58
#